data_AF-A0A933N323-F1
#
_entry.id   AF-A0A933N323-F1
#
_cell.length_a   1.000
_cell.length_b   1.000
_cell.length_c   1.000
_cell.angle_alpha   90.00
_cell.angle_beta   90.00
_cell.angle_gamma   90.00
#
_symmetry.space_group_name_H-M   'P 1'
#
loop_
_entity.id
_entity.type
_entity.pdbx_description
1 polymer ?
#
loop_
_entity_poly.entity_id
_entity_poly.type
_entity_poly.pdbx_seq_one_letter_code
_entity_poly.pdbx_strand_id
1 'polypeptide(L)'
;MFIKSVVKRGAYHDSVSLMKAARELNSVKGVGDCAIVMATKENKSIVRASGLYNPELDTAEDNDLVITVKAQDGDCAAQALRKAEELLKPATGGKGGTAPGAKARGIEDAGRMLGGADLAIVSVAGRFAGRVAMNCLENNMHVMLFSDNVSLETETALKRTALKKDLLMMGPDCGTAIINGAPLAFANSVARGNIGIVAASGTGLQEVSTLISNEGGGISQAIGAGSRDVKKEVGAVTFIQGLKALNGDNSTSLIVLISKPPHPRVLKKILAEVKRVKKPVVAVFLGGDVKLPSKKDFYPADTLEEAALKAVYLAKDNPRKARERLFDISSEAASAAAAQAKNKRAAQKYLKGLFSGGTFVSEAQLVLKGIIGPLWSNAPIDIKYKLFDSLKLKGNCVIDMGEDEFTVGRPHPMIDYSLRNKLIVSEAKKPETAVILLDVVLGYGSNPRPLDDILPAVNEAFKNNKTLSMVASVTGTETDPQVRSAVITGLKKAGVIVMPSNASACRLAGEIVRRLSR
;
A
#
# COMPACT_ATOMS: atom_id res chain seq x y z
N MET A 1 26.24 11.69 -20.02
CA MET A 1 25.98 10.49 -19.19
C MET A 1 26.14 9.26 -20.04
N PHE A 2 26.83 8.26 -19.52
CA PHE A 2 27.22 7.03 -20.20
C PHE A 2 26.33 5.87 -19.72
N ILE A 3 25.81 5.04 -20.64
CA ILE A 3 24.98 3.88 -20.29
C ILE A 3 25.76 2.60 -20.61
N LYS A 4 25.93 1.73 -19.61
CA LYS A 4 26.58 0.44 -19.77
C LYS A 4 25.69 -0.68 -19.25
N SER A 5 25.66 -1.79 -19.96
CA SER A 5 24.87 -2.97 -19.60
C SER A 5 25.75 -4.20 -19.44
N VAL A 6 25.25 -5.18 -18.69
CA VAL A 6 25.83 -6.52 -18.56
C VAL A 6 24.66 -7.49 -18.54
N VAL A 7 24.74 -8.53 -19.38
CA VAL A 7 23.80 -9.66 -19.40
C VAL A 7 24.48 -10.87 -18.76
N LYS A 8 23.88 -11.42 -17.71
CA LYS A 8 24.33 -12.64 -17.04
C LYS A 8 23.38 -13.78 -17.39
N ARG A 9 23.90 -14.76 -18.13
CA ARG A 9 23.10 -15.89 -18.60
C ARG A 9 22.80 -16.88 -17.49
N GLY A 10 21.54 -17.29 -17.37
CA GLY A 10 21.10 -18.32 -16.42
C GLY A 10 21.26 -17.95 -14.93
N ALA A 11 21.50 -16.68 -14.61
CA ALA A 11 21.61 -16.21 -13.23
C ALA A 11 20.22 -15.83 -12.70
N TYR A 12 19.63 -16.69 -11.87
CA TYR A 12 18.34 -16.41 -11.23
C TYR A 12 18.54 -15.79 -9.85
N HIS A 13 17.89 -14.66 -9.63
CA HIS A 13 17.76 -14.01 -8.33
C HIS A 13 16.30 -13.66 -8.08
N ASP A 14 15.86 -13.69 -6.83
CA ASP A 14 14.55 -13.18 -6.47
C ASP A 14 14.50 -11.66 -6.66
N SER A 15 13.32 -11.14 -6.97
CA SER A 15 13.13 -9.71 -7.26
C SER A 15 13.56 -8.82 -6.09
N VAL A 16 13.41 -9.25 -4.84
CA VAL A 16 13.81 -8.44 -3.67
C VAL A 16 15.33 -8.28 -3.61
N SER A 17 16.08 -9.35 -3.87
CA SER A 17 17.55 -9.29 -3.98
C SER A 17 18.00 -8.35 -5.09
N LEU A 18 17.39 -8.45 -6.28
CA LEU A 18 17.69 -7.54 -7.40
C LEU A 18 17.37 -6.08 -7.07
N MET A 19 16.22 -5.85 -6.42
CA MET A 19 15.75 -4.52 -6.04
C MET A 19 16.62 -3.89 -4.96
N LYS A 20 17.08 -4.66 -3.96
CA LYS A 20 18.05 -4.19 -2.95
C LYS A 20 19.36 -3.79 -3.61
N ALA A 21 19.86 -4.62 -4.52
CA ALA A 21 21.08 -4.32 -5.27
C ALA A 21 20.93 -3.04 -6.12
N ALA A 22 19.80 -2.87 -6.81
CA ALA A 22 19.52 -1.68 -7.61
C ALA A 22 19.46 -0.40 -6.74
N ARG A 23 18.80 -0.46 -5.58
CA ARG A 23 18.73 0.65 -4.63
C ARG A 23 20.12 1.05 -4.14
N GLU A 24 20.94 0.07 -3.79
CA GLU A 24 22.29 0.34 -3.32
C GLU A 24 23.19 0.89 -4.45
N LEU A 25 23.03 0.43 -5.69
CA LEU A 25 23.72 0.99 -6.85
C LEU A 25 23.34 2.45 -7.09
N ASN A 26 22.05 2.79 -6.98
CA ASN A 26 21.58 4.15 -7.15
C ASN A 26 22.10 5.12 -6.07
N SER A 27 22.64 4.59 -4.96
CA SER A 27 23.31 5.40 -3.93
C SER A 27 24.80 5.67 -4.21
N VAL A 28 25.38 5.03 -5.24
CA VAL A 28 26.79 5.21 -5.60
C VAL A 28 27.01 6.57 -6.26
N LYS A 29 27.99 7.33 -5.76
CA LYS A 29 28.37 8.63 -6.34
C LYS A 29 28.76 8.46 -7.81
N GLY A 30 28.14 9.25 -8.69
CA GLY A 30 28.36 9.19 -10.13
C GLY A 30 27.38 8.30 -10.89
N VAL A 31 26.52 7.54 -10.21
CA VAL A 31 25.38 6.84 -10.82
C VAL A 31 24.18 7.79 -10.86
N GLY A 32 23.62 7.99 -12.06
CA GLY A 32 22.42 8.79 -12.27
C GLY A 32 21.14 7.95 -12.19
N ASP A 33 21.18 6.72 -12.72
CA ASP A 33 20.08 5.76 -12.65
C ASP A 33 20.59 4.33 -12.96
N CYS A 34 19.87 3.29 -12.53
CA CYS A 34 20.19 1.91 -12.86
C CYS A 34 18.96 1.00 -12.86
N ALA A 35 19.08 -0.13 -13.55
CA ALA A 35 18.09 -1.19 -13.58
C ALA A 35 18.79 -2.55 -13.41
N ILE A 36 18.28 -3.37 -12.49
CA ILE A 36 18.72 -4.75 -12.29
C ILE A 36 17.47 -5.63 -12.35
N VAL A 37 17.29 -6.35 -13.47
CA VAL A 37 16.04 -7.05 -13.79
C VAL A 37 16.30 -8.35 -14.52
N MET A 38 15.39 -9.33 -14.38
CA MET A 38 15.34 -10.47 -15.30
C MET A 38 14.89 -9.97 -16.68
N ALA A 39 15.47 -10.47 -17.77
CA ALA A 39 15.30 -9.93 -19.11
C ALA A 39 14.01 -10.39 -19.81
N THR A 40 12.90 -10.43 -19.08
CA THR A 40 11.57 -10.69 -19.66
C THR A 40 11.22 -9.59 -20.67
N LYS A 41 10.31 -9.89 -21.60
CA LYS A 41 9.83 -8.92 -22.59
C LYS A 41 9.32 -7.62 -21.94
N GLU A 42 8.61 -7.72 -20.84
CA GLU A 42 8.08 -6.60 -20.06
C GLU A 42 9.23 -5.79 -19.47
N ASN A 43 10.16 -6.44 -18.77
CA ASN A 43 11.31 -5.79 -18.14
C ASN A 43 12.24 -5.12 -19.16
N LYS A 44 12.49 -5.73 -20.31
CA LYS A 44 13.26 -5.09 -21.40
C LYS A 44 12.55 -3.83 -21.92
N SER A 45 11.22 -3.86 -22.02
CA SER A 45 10.43 -2.70 -22.41
C SER A 45 10.51 -1.58 -21.37
N ILE A 46 10.54 -1.92 -20.08
CA ILE A 46 10.72 -0.97 -18.97
C ILE A 46 12.09 -0.31 -18.99
N VAL A 47 13.15 -1.09 -19.19
CA VAL A 47 14.51 -0.57 -19.26
C VAL A 47 14.64 0.40 -20.44
N ARG A 48 13.98 0.10 -21.57
CA ARG A 48 13.85 1.04 -22.69
C ARG A 48 13.12 2.32 -22.32
N ALA A 49 11.92 2.21 -21.75
CA ALA A 49 11.10 3.35 -21.37
C ALA A 49 11.78 4.24 -20.31
N SER A 50 12.62 3.67 -19.44
CA SER A 50 13.39 4.40 -18.43
C SER A 50 14.63 5.12 -18.99
N GLY A 51 14.88 5.07 -20.30
CA GLY A 51 16.05 5.69 -20.92
C GLY A 51 17.37 5.02 -20.52
N LEU A 52 17.30 3.73 -20.16
CA LEU A 52 18.40 2.87 -19.77
C LEU A 52 18.68 1.79 -20.82
N TYR A 53 18.24 2.00 -22.06
CA TYR A 53 18.45 1.02 -23.13
C TYR A 53 19.91 0.92 -23.56
N ASN A 54 20.35 -0.30 -23.83
CA ASN A 54 21.58 -0.62 -24.55
C ASN A 54 21.28 -1.79 -25.50
N PRO A 55 21.78 -1.79 -26.76
CA PRO A 55 21.59 -2.89 -27.70
C PRO A 55 21.90 -4.31 -27.16
N GLU A 56 22.82 -4.43 -26.19
CA GLU A 56 23.15 -5.71 -25.56
C GLU A 56 21.92 -6.41 -24.93
N LEU A 57 20.89 -5.66 -24.53
CA LEU A 57 19.66 -6.20 -23.94
C LEU A 57 18.83 -7.03 -24.92
N ASP A 58 18.97 -6.79 -26.22
CA ASP A 58 18.18 -7.49 -27.23
C ASP A 58 18.58 -8.97 -27.34
N THR A 59 19.81 -9.28 -26.92
CA THR A 59 20.36 -10.64 -26.92
C THR A 59 20.01 -11.47 -25.68
N ALA A 60 19.37 -10.86 -24.68
CA ALA A 60 19.05 -11.50 -23.40
C ALA A 60 17.71 -12.27 -23.48
N GLU A 61 17.71 -13.51 -23.00
CA GLU A 61 16.51 -14.35 -22.88
C GLU A 61 15.78 -14.09 -21.56
N ASP A 62 14.52 -14.52 -21.44
CA ASP A 62 13.65 -14.25 -20.27
C ASP A 62 14.26 -14.63 -18.90
N ASN A 63 15.17 -15.61 -18.88
CA ASN A 63 15.83 -16.11 -17.68
C ASN A 63 17.20 -15.48 -17.42
N ASP A 64 17.64 -14.55 -18.26
CA ASP A 64 18.90 -13.84 -18.09
C ASP A 64 18.73 -12.64 -17.17
N LEU A 65 19.76 -12.32 -16.42
CA LEU A 65 19.80 -11.11 -15.60
C LEU A 65 20.44 -9.98 -16.39
N VAL A 66 19.75 -8.84 -16.45
CA VAL A 66 20.24 -7.60 -17.06
C VAL A 66 20.55 -6.59 -15.96
N ILE A 67 21.78 -6.07 -15.98
CA ILE A 67 22.24 -4.97 -15.13
C ILE A 67 22.56 -3.82 -16.06
N THR A 68 21.85 -2.70 -15.96
CA THR A 68 22.14 -1.49 -16.73
C THR A 68 22.34 -0.29 -15.82
N VAL A 69 23.41 0.47 -16.06
CA VAL A 69 23.78 1.64 -15.26
C VAL A 69 23.96 2.84 -16.18
N LYS A 70 23.32 3.95 -15.83
CA LYS A 70 23.56 5.28 -16.39
C LYS A 70 24.40 6.08 -15.41
N ALA A 71 25.63 6.41 -15.79
CA ALA A 71 26.60 7.08 -14.95
C ALA A 71 27.17 8.36 -15.59
N GLN A 72 27.93 9.13 -14.82
CA GLN A 72 28.62 10.34 -15.27
C GLN A 72 29.64 10.03 -16.38
N ASP A 73 30.45 8.99 -16.18
CA ASP A 73 31.48 8.50 -17.10
C ASP A 73 31.57 6.96 -17.09
N GLY A 74 32.47 6.41 -17.91
CA GLY A 74 32.67 4.96 -18.06
C GLY A 74 33.26 4.28 -16.83
N ASP A 75 34.06 4.99 -16.04
CA ASP A 75 34.69 4.45 -14.82
C ASP A 75 33.67 4.30 -13.70
N CYS A 76 32.81 5.30 -13.50
CA CYS A 76 31.67 5.21 -12.59
C CYS A 76 30.73 4.07 -12.99
N ALA A 77 30.46 3.89 -14.30
CA ALA A 77 29.64 2.77 -14.78
C ALA A 77 30.30 1.42 -14.49
N ALA A 78 31.61 1.28 -14.72
CA ALA A 78 32.34 0.05 -14.43
C ALA A 78 32.41 -0.27 -12.93
N GLN A 79 32.62 0.74 -12.08
CA GLN A 79 32.58 0.57 -10.62
C GLN A 79 31.21 0.13 -10.12
N ALA A 80 30.13 0.76 -10.62
CA ALA A 80 28.78 0.40 -10.26
C ALA A 80 28.44 -1.04 -10.68
N LEU A 81 28.84 -1.46 -11.89
CA LEU A 81 28.65 -2.84 -12.34
C LEU A 81 29.40 -3.86 -11.48
N ARG A 82 30.66 -3.58 -11.10
CA ARG A 82 31.41 -4.44 -10.15
C ARG A 82 30.70 -4.55 -8.81
N LYS A 83 30.19 -3.44 -8.28
CA LYS A 83 29.42 -3.43 -7.04
C LYS A 83 28.12 -4.24 -7.17
N ALA A 84 27.43 -4.17 -8.31
CA ALA A 84 26.23 -4.97 -8.56
C ALA A 84 26.55 -6.46 -8.51
N GLU A 85 27.67 -6.87 -9.11
CA GLU A 85 28.13 -8.26 -9.05
C GLU A 85 28.44 -8.69 -7.61
N GLU A 86 29.07 -7.84 -6.80
CA GLU A 86 29.32 -8.12 -5.38
C GLU A 86 28.04 -8.28 -4.57
N LEU A 87 27.07 -7.38 -4.75
CA LEU A 87 25.79 -7.42 -4.05
C LEU A 87 24.93 -8.63 -4.43
N LEU A 88 25.14 -9.16 -5.64
CA LEU A 88 24.43 -10.32 -6.17
C LEU A 88 25.19 -11.63 -5.94
N LYS A 89 26.43 -11.60 -5.40
CA LYS A 89 27.12 -12.83 -5.02
C LYS A 89 26.35 -13.53 -3.89
N PRO A 90 26.18 -14.87 -3.95
CA PRO A 90 25.67 -15.62 -2.81
C PRO A 90 26.55 -15.37 -1.59
N ALA A 91 25.96 -15.08 -0.43
CA ALA A 91 26.72 -14.95 0.81
C ALA A 91 27.45 -16.27 1.11
N THR A 92 28.77 -16.28 0.99
CA THR A 92 29.62 -17.42 1.33
C THR A 92 29.82 -17.46 2.84
N GLY A 93 29.00 -18.28 3.53
CA GLY A 93 29.33 -18.99 4.77
C GLY A 93 29.86 -18.22 5.98
N GLY A 94 28.96 -17.86 6.89
CA GLY A 94 29.28 -17.82 8.33
C GLY A 94 28.88 -19.15 8.99
N LYS A 95 29.85 -20.01 9.27
CA LYS A 95 29.67 -21.19 10.15
C LYS A 95 29.76 -20.71 11.61
N GLY A 96 28.67 -20.84 12.36
CA GLY A 96 28.68 -20.65 13.82
C GLY A 96 27.28 -20.49 14.40
N GLY A 97 26.79 -21.52 15.09
CA GLY A 97 25.56 -21.49 15.90
C GLY A 97 24.36 -22.15 15.21
N THR A 98 23.90 -23.26 15.78
CA THR A 98 22.64 -24.00 15.51
C THR A 98 21.65 -23.31 14.55
N ALA A 99 21.57 -23.72 13.28
CA ALA A 99 20.78 -23.02 12.26
C ALA A 99 19.31 -23.49 12.17
N PRO A 100 18.32 -22.61 12.31
CA PRO A 100 16.98 -22.81 11.77
C PRO A 100 16.99 -22.44 10.27
N GLY A 101 16.71 -23.39 9.36
CA GLY A 101 16.70 -23.01 7.93
C GLY A 101 16.78 -24.11 6.87
N ALA A 102 16.16 -25.27 7.05
CA ALA A 102 15.91 -26.15 5.90
C ALA A 102 14.88 -25.47 4.98
N LYS A 103 15.26 -25.19 3.72
CA LYS A 103 14.33 -24.68 2.69
C LYS A 103 13.71 -25.85 1.96
N ALA A 104 12.38 -25.91 1.91
CA ALA A 104 11.63 -26.89 1.16
C ALA A 104 11.87 -26.74 -0.36
N ARG A 105 11.82 -27.85 -1.10
CA ARG A 105 12.00 -27.86 -2.57
C ARG A 105 10.69 -27.67 -3.36
N GLY A 106 9.57 -27.56 -2.67
CA GLY A 106 8.24 -27.38 -3.26
C GLY A 106 7.14 -27.38 -2.19
N ILE A 107 5.89 -27.21 -2.61
CA ILE A 107 4.73 -27.09 -1.70
C ILE A 107 4.53 -28.34 -0.86
N GLU A 108 4.56 -29.53 -1.47
CA GLU A 108 4.38 -30.80 -0.75
C GLU A 108 5.48 -31.03 0.30
N ASP A 109 6.71 -30.69 -0.06
CA ASP A 109 7.87 -30.79 0.83
C ASP A 109 7.74 -29.82 2.00
N ALA A 110 7.30 -28.58 1.73
CA ALA A 110 7.04 -27.58 2.76
C ALA A 110 5.92 -28.04 3.71
N GLY A 111 4.84 -28.61 3.18
CA GLY A 111 3.74 -29.16 3.96
C GLY A 111 4.18 -30.30 4.88
N ARG A 112 5.02 -31.22 4.39
CA ARG A 112 5.62 -32.29 5.21
C ARG A 112 6.56 -31.76 6.28
N MET A 113 7.39 -30.76 5.94
CA MET A 113 8.37 -30.19 6.87
C MET A 113 7.72 -29.39 8.00
N LEU A 114 6.65 -28.63 7.71
CA LEU A 114 5.96 -27.82 8.71
C LEU A 114 4.99 -28.65 9.56
N GLY A 115 4.39 -29.70 8.99
CA GLY A 115 3.43 -30.58 9.68
C GLY A 115 2.14 -29.84 10.03
N GLY A 116 1.06 -30.09 9.27
CA GLY A 116 -0.25 -29.46 9.54
C GLY A 116 -0.36 -28.02 9.05
N ALA A 117 0.49 -27.59 8.12
CA ALA A 117 0.34 -26.30 7.45
C ALA A 117 -0.98 -26.25 6.66
N ASP A 118 -1.80 -25.23 6.92
CA ASP A 118 -3.12 -25.04 6.34
C ASP A 118 -3.26 -23.70 5.61
N LEU A 119 -2.24 -22.86 5.59
CA LEU A 119 -2.22 -21.56 4.91
C LEU A 119 -0.92 -21.36 4.11
N ALA A 120 -1.06 -20.99 2.84
CA ALA A 120 0.05 -20.65 1.96
C ALA A 120 0.02 -19.18 1.53
N ILE A 121 1.16 -18.49 1.62
CA ILE A 121 1.34 -17.14 1.05
C ILE A 121 2.07 -17.28 -0.29
N VAL A 122 1.45 -16.80 -1.36
CA VAL A 122 1.98 -16.89 -2.74
C VAL A 122 2.35 -15.50 -3.26
N SER A 123 3.65 -15.26 -3.42
CA SER A 123 4.26 -13.99 -3.84
C SER A 123 5.23 -14.15 -5.03
N VAL A 124 4.97 -15.11 -5.92
CA VAL A 124 5.73 -15.32 -7.16
C VAL A 124 5.25 -14.39 -8.28
N ALA A 125 5.97 -14.32 -9.41
CA ALA A 125 5.52 -13.54 -10.56
C ALA A 125 4.11 -13.96 -11.03
N GLY A 126 3.25 -12.97 -11.36
CA GLY A 126 1.83 -13.17 -11.66
C GLY A 126 1.53 -14.29 -12.68
N ARG A 127 2.36 -14.40 -13.73
CA ARG A 127 2.25 -15.45 -14.76
C ARG A 127 2.30 -16.88 -14.21
N PHE A 128 2.93 -17.10 -13.05
CA PHE A 128 3.02 -18.40 -12.40
C PHE A 128 2.10 -18.54 -11.18
N ALA A 129 1.65 -17.41 -10.63
CA ALA A 129 1.02 -17.37 -9.32
C ALA A 129 -0.31 -18.14 -9.27
N GLY A 130 -1.09 -18.13 -10.36
CA GLY A 130 -2.33 -18.90 -10.46
C GLY A 130 -2.12 -20.41 -10.33
N ARG A 131 -1.10 -20.96 -11.01
CA ARG A 131 -0.77 -22.40 -10.93
C ARG A 131 -0.30 -22.78 -9.53
N VAL A 132 0.54 -21.95 -8.90
CA VAL A 132 1.03 -22.18 -7.53
C VAL A 132 -0.14 -22.15 -6.53
N ALA A 133 -1.03 -21.17 -6.64
CA ALA A 133 -2.22 -21.08 -5.79
C ALA A 133 -3.16 -22.28 -5.97
N MET A 134 -3.39 -22.75 -7.20
CA MET A 134 -4.21 -23.93 -7.44
C MET A 134 -3.63 -25.18 -6.76
N ASN A 135 -2.31 -25.39 -6.90
CA ASN A 135 -1.63 -26.51 -6.25
C ASN A 135 -1.80 -26.45 -4.71
N CYS A 136 -1.73 -25.26 -4.11
CA CYS A 136 -2.00 -25.11 -2.67
C CYS A 136 -3.44 -25.48 -2.29
N LEU A 137 -4.44 -25.06 -3.07
CA LEU A 137 -5.85 -25.40 -2.84
C LEU A 137 -6.12 -26.91 -3.03
N GLU A 138 -5.48 -27.54 -4.01
CA GLU A 138 -5.54 -28.98 -4.25
C GLU A 138 -5.01 -29.75 -3.03
N ASN A 139 -3.96 -29.24 -2.39
CA ASN A 139 -3.38 -29.72 -1.13
C ASN A 139 -4.12 -29.23 0.13
N ASN A 140 -5.37 -28.76 0.00
CA ASN A 140 -6.25 -28.36 1.10
C ASN A 140 -5.72 -27.22 1.99
N MET A 141 -4.93 -26.29 1.43
CA MET A 141 -4.52 -25.09 2.15
C MET A 141 -5.35 -23.87 1.74
N HIS A 142 -5.70 -23.03 2.71
CA HIS A 142 -6.05 -21.64 2.48
C HIS A 142 -4.90 -20.94 1.73
N VAL A 143 -5.23 -19.95 0.91
CA VAL A 143 -4.23 -19.22 0.12
C VAL A 143 -4.39 -17.72 0.31
N MET A 144 -3.28 -17.06 0.63
CA MET A 144 -3.09 -15.63 0.42
C MET A 144 -2.23 -15.42 -0.82
N LEU A 145 -2.88 -14.97 -1.90
CA LEU A 145 -2.25 -14.62 -3.15
C LEU A 145 -1.94 -13.13 -3.15
N PHE A 146 -0.75 -12.81 -2.64
CA PHE A 146 -0.18 -11.47 -2.66
C PHE A 146 0.09 -11.00 -4.09
N SER A 147 0.53 -11.93 -4.94
CA SER A 147 0.91 -11.67 -6.33
C SER A 147 -0.23 -10.99 -7.12
N ASP A 148 0.13 -9.96 -7.87
CA ASP A 148 -0.76 -9.33 -8.85
C ASP A 148 -0.50 -9.90 -10.27
N ASN A 149 -1.09 -9.30 -11.30
CA ASN A 149 -0.98 -9.70 -12.71
C ASN A 149 -1.48 -11.13 -12.98
N VAL A 150 -2.51 -11.53 -12.23
CA VAL A 150 -3.26 -12.78 -12.43
C VAL A 150 -4.56 -12.47 -13.16
N SER A 151 -4.88 -13.23 -14.21
CA SER A 151 -6.09 -12.97 -15.02
C SER A 151 -7.37 -13.12 -14.19
N LEU A 152 -8.44 -12.46 -14.65
CA LEU A 152 -9.74 -12.51 -14.00
C LEU A 152 -10.39 -13.89 -14.09
N GLU A 153 -10.18 -14.62 -15.20
CA GLU A 153 -10.64 -16.01 -15.31
C GLU A 153 -9.96 -16.89 -14.26
N THR A 154 -8.65 -16.69 -14.08
CA THR A 154 -7.84 -17.45 -13.12
C THR A 154 -8.27 -17.15 -11.69
N GLU A 155 -8.45 -15.88 -11.32
CA GLU A 155 -9.00 -15.49 -10.01
C GLU A 155 -10.35 -16.17 -9.74
N THR A 156 -11.25 -16.10 -10.72
CA THR A 156 -12.60 -16.68 -10.59
C THR A 156 -12.54 -18.21 -10.43
N ALA A 157 -11.66 -18.88 -11.16
CA ALA A 157 -11.45 -20.32 -11.04
C ALA A 157 -10.91 -20.69 -9.65
N LEU A 158 -9.87 -20.00 -9.17
CA LEU A 158 -9.28 -20.22 -7.85
C LEU A 158 -10.30 -20.04 -6.73
N LYS A 159 -11.06 -18.93 -6.73
CA LYS A 159 -12.08 -18.65 -5.71
C LYS A 159 -13.21 -19.67 -5.74
N ARG A 160 -13.62 -20.14 -6.92
CA ARG A 160 -14.62 -21.23 -7.04
C ARG A 160 -14.10 -22.54 -6.49
N THR A 161 -12.85 -22.90 -6.76
CA THR A 161 -12.23 -24.12 -6.23
C THR A 161 -12.13 -24.05 -4.71
N ALA A 162 -11.66 -22.92 -4.16
CA ALA A 162 -11.58 -22.70 -2.72
C ALA A 162 -12.95 -22.80 -2.05
N LEU A 163 -13.98 -22.15 -2.62
CA LEU A 163 -15.35 -22.21 -2.11
C LEU A 163 -15.90 -23.65 -2.06
N LYS A 164 -15.62 -24.49 -3.07
CA LYS A 164 -16.04 -25.89 -3.09
C LYS A 164 -15.36 -26.73 -2.01
N LYS A 165 -14.16 -26.33 -1.57
CA LYS A 165 -13.35 -27.01 -0.55
C LYS A 165 -13.49 -26.39 0.84
N ASP A 166 -14.36 -25.39 1.00
CA ASP A 166 -14.47 -24.57 2.21
C ASP A 166 -13.14 -23.89 2.64
N LEU A 167 -12.33 -23.51 1.65
CA LEU A 167 -11.07 -22.80 1.84
C LEU A 167 -11.25 -21.31 1.53
N LEU A 168 -10.33 -20.52 2.08
CA LEU A 168 -10.21 -19.09 1.78
C LEU A 168 -9.19 -18.90 0.66
N MET A 169 -9.58 -18.13 -0.35
CA MET A 169 -8.71 -17.67 -1.42
C MET A 169 -8.62 -16.15 -1.35
N MET A 170 -7.70 -15.65 -0.52
CA MET A 170 -7.45 -14.23 -0.31
C MET A 170 -6.60 -13.70 -1.46
N GLY A 171 -7.17 -12.85 -2.32
CA GLY A 171 -6.50 -12.35 -3.52
C GLY A 171 -6.96 -13.03 -4.81
N PRO A 172 -6.32 -12.78 -5.97
CA PRO A 172 -5.05 -12.09 -6.20
C PRO A 172 -5.02 -10.61 -5.76
N ASP A 173 -3.83 -10.02 -5.74
CA ASP A 173 -3.61 -8.65 -5.27
C ASP A 173 -4.18 -8.45 -3.84
N CYS A 174 -3.87 -9.41 -2.97
CA CYS A 174 -4.16 -9.30 -1.54
C CYS A 174 -2.90 -8.84 -0.80
N GLY A 175 -2.74 -7.52 -0.67
CA GLY A 175 -1.58 -6.92 -0.02
C GLY A 175 -1.48 -7.16 1.49
N THR A 176 -2.60 -7.39 2.18
CA THR A 176 -2.66 -7.36 3.64
C THR A 176 -3.67 -8.37 4.19
N ALA A 177 -3.26 -9.12 5.22
CA ALA A 177 -4.14 -9.86 6.11
C ALA A 177 -3.51 -10.01 7.50
N ILE A 178 -4.33 -10.25 8.53
CA ILE A 178 -3.89 -10.54 9.90
C ILE A 178 -4.71 -11.73 10.40
N ILE A 179 -4.12 -12.92 10.41
CA ILE A 179 -4.81 -14.16 10.76
C ILE A 179 -4.21 -14.72 12.05
N ASN A 180 -5.04 -14.95 13.06
CA ASN A 180 -4.62 -15.37 14.41
C ASN A 180 -3.55 -14.45 15.03
N GLY A 181 -3.55 -13.17 14.65
CA GLY A 181 -2.56 -12.18 15.07
C GLY A 181 -1.27 -12.17 14.25
N ALA A 182 -1.09 -13.12 13.33
CA ALA A 182 0.05 -13.15 12.43
C ALA A 182 -0.15 -12.14 11.28
N PRO A 183 0.74 -11.15 11.13
CA PRO A 183 0.72 -10.21 10.01
C PRO A 183 1.23 -10.89 8.74
N LEU A 184 0.45 -10.82 7.65
CA LEU A 184 0.76 -11.45 6.37
C LEU A 184 0.99 -10.39 5.28
N ALA A 185 2.10 -10.52 4.55
CA ALA A 185 2.59 -9.56 3.54
C ALA A 185 2.77 -8.12 4.10
N PHE A 186 2.12 -7.12 3.52
CA PHE A 186 2.15 -5.74 4.02
C PHE A 186 1.13 -5.57 5.14
N ALA A 187 1.53 -5.86 6.37
CA ALA A 187 0.63 -5.85 7.52
C ALA A 187 1.30 -5.28 8.76
N ASN A 188 0.48 -4.84 9.71
CA ASN A 188 0.95 -4.19 10.93
C ASN A 188 0.86 -5.14 12.13
N SER A 189 1.75 -4.97 13.09
CA SER A 189 1.67 -5.59 14.40
C SER A 189 0.57 -4.87 15.20
N VAL A 190 -0.61 -5.47 15.34
CA VAL A 190 -1.76 -4.83 16.01
C VAL A 190 -2.12 -5.54 17.31
N ALA A 191 -2.73 -4.82 18.25
CA ALA A 191 -3.25 -5.43 19.47
C ALA A 191 -4.30 -6.51 19.15
N ARG A 192 -4.26 -7.62 19.88
CA ARG A 192 -5.31 -8.65 19.84
C ARG A 192 -6.58 -8.11 20.52
N GLY A 193 -7.74 -8.45 19.97
CA GLY A 193 -9.03 -8.06 20.54
C GLY A 193 -10.20 -8.75 19.85
N ASN A 194 -11.37 -8.11 19.87
CA ASN A 194 -12.65 -8.70 19.47
C ASN A 194 -13.25 -8.09 18.20
N ILE A 195 -12.53 -7.22 17.49
CA ILE A 195 -13.01 -6.61 16.25
C ILE A 195 -12.46 -7.39 15.05
N GLY A 196 -13.36 -7.96 14.26
CA GLY A 196 -13.02 -8.65 13.02
C GLY A 196 -13.12 -7.73 11.81
N ILE A 197 -12.23 -7.86 10.83
CA ILE A 197 -12.21 -7.04 9.62
C ILE A 197 -12.29 -7.93 8.38
N VAL A 198 -13.11 -7.54 7.40
CA VAL A 198 -13.04 -8.06 6.03
C VAL A 198 -12.80 -6.89 5.08
N ALA A 199 -11.77 -6.99 4.24
CA ALA A 199 -11.40 -5.90 3.34
C ALA A 199 -11.09 -6.37 1.92
N ALA A 200 -11.67 -5.71 0.93
CA ALA A 200 -11.17 -5.74 -0.45
C ALA A 200 -10.30 -4.50 -0.72
N SER A 201 -9.36 -4.25 0.19
CA SER A 201 -8.48 -3.09 0.21
C SER A 201 -7.31 -3.36 1.18
N GLY A 202 -6.08 -3.40 0.65
CA GLY A 202 -4.87 -3.63 1.47
C GLY A 202 -4.62 -2.48 2.45
N THR A 203 -4.27 -1.29 1.94
CA THR A 203 -3.99 -0.14 2.82
C THR A 203 -5.21 0.35 3.61
N GLY A 204 -6.44 0.10 3.15
CA GLY A 204 -7.63 0.34 3.96
C GLY A 204 -7.73 -0.59 5.18
N LEU A 205 -7.36 -1.88 5.02
CA LEU A 205 -7.24 -2.80 6.15
C LEU A 205 -6.15 -2.34 7.12
N GLN A 206 -4.98 -1.93 6.62
CA GLN A 206 -3.90 -1.40 7.47
C GLN A 206 -4.35 -0.17 8.26
N GLU A 207 -4.96 0.82 7.60
CA GLU A 207 -5.41 2.04 8.27
C GLU A 207 -6.43 1.75 9.35
N VAL A 208 -7.48 0.99 9.04
CA VAL A 208 -8.53 0.71 10.02
C VAL A 208 -8.00 -0.13 11.18
N SER A 209 -7.19 -1.16 10.90
CA SER A 209 -6.65 -2.02 11.96
C SER A 209 -5.65 -1.28 12.87
N THR A 210 -4.80 -0.42 12.31
CA THR A 210 -3.85 0.39 13.08
C THR A 210 -4.55 1.48 13.89
N LEU A 211 -5.55 2.16 13.33
CA LEU A 211 -6.36 3.13 14.07
C LEU A 211 -7.13 2.47 15.22
N ILE A 212 -7.72 1.29 14.99
CA ILE A 212 -8.37 0.51 16.05
C ILE A 212 -7.37 0.22 17.18
N SER A 213 -6.17 -0.25 16.85
CA SER A 213 -5.12 -0.56 17.83
C SER A 213 -4.67 0.70 18.60
N ASN A 214 -4.47 1.82 17.90
CA ASN A 214 -3.99 3.07 18.48
C ASN A 214 -5.04 3.75 19.37
N GLU A 215 -6.34 3.49 19.15
CA GLU A 215 -7.46 3.96 19.98
C GLU A 215 -7.81 2.94 21.10
N GLY A 216 -6.92 1.97 21.34
CA GLY A 216 -7.01 0.98 22.41
C GLY A 216 -8.13 -0.04 22.20
N GLY A 217 -8.49 -0.34 20.95
CA GLY A 217 -9.19 -1.57 20.57
C GLY A 217 -8.21 -2.66 20.15
N GLY A 218 -8.72 -3.76 19.60
CA GLY A 218 -7.88 -4.85 19.10
C GLY A 218 -8.58 -5.73 18.10
N ILE A 219 -7.78 -6.43 17.29
CA ILE A 219 -8.22 -7.21 16.14
C ILE A 219 -8.32 -8.69 16.51
N SER A 220 -9.47 -9.31 16.21
CA SER A 220 -9.66 -10.76 16.29
C SER A 220 -9.07 -11.42 15.04
N GLN A 221 -9.44 -10.94 13.86
CA GLN A 221 -8.97 -11.39 12.55
C GLN A 221 -9.12 -10.22 11.56
N ALA A 222 -8.24 -10.13 10.57
CA ALA A 222 -8.41 -9.22 9.44
C ALA A 222 -8.16 -9.95 8.12
N ILE A 223 -9.24 -10.20 7.38
CA ILE A 223 -9.24 -11.03 6.17
C ILE A 223 -9.21 -10.13 4.94
N GLY A 224 -8.13 -10.20 4.16
CA GLY A 224 -8.02 -9.55 2.87
C GLY A 224 -8.67 -10.39 1.76
N ALA A 225 -9.56 -9.83 0.96
CA ALA A 225 -10.27 -10.56 -0.10
C ALA A 225 -9.60 -10.44 -1.49
N GLY A 226 -8.68 -9.48 -1.64
CA GLY A 226 -8.18 -9.01 -2.94
C GLY A 226 -8.99 -7.84 -3.50
N SER A 227 -8.33 -6.87 -4.13
CA SER A 227 -8.94 -5.60 -4.56
C SER A 227 -10.10 -5.78 -5.55
N ARG A 228 -10.03 -6.83 -6.38
CA ARG A 228 -11.00 -7.13 -7.44
C ARG A 228 -12.18 -7.97 -6.96
N ASP A 229 -12.16 -8.48 -5.72
CA ASP A 229 -13.19 -9.40 -5.22
C ASP A 229 -14.60 -8.78 -5.29
N VAL A 230 -14.71 -7.48 -5.02
CA VAL A 230 -15.98 -6.74 -5.03
C VAL A 230 -16.44 -6.30 -6.43
N LYS A 231 -15.70 -6.65 -7.49
CA LYS A 231 -16.11 -6.43 -8.89
C LYS A 231 -17.15 -7.44 -9.33
N LYS A 232 -17.88 -7.12 -10.40
CA LYS A 232 -19.03 -7.88 -10.90
C LYS A 232 -18.65 -9.32 -11.26
N GLU A 233 -17.47 -9.49 -11.85
CA GLU A 233 -16.98 -10.72 -12.45
C GLU A 233 -16.61 -11.75 -11.38
N VAL A 234 -16.01 -11.29 -10.27
CA VAL A 234 -15.62 -12.15 -9.14
C VAL A 234 -16.81 -12.40 -8.21
N GLY A 235 -17.54 -11.34 -7.84
CA GLY A 235 -18.82 -11.48 -7.13
C GLY A 235 -18.73 -11.57 -5.60
N ALA A 236 -17.68 -11.02 -4.99
CA ALA A 236 -17.43 -10.96 -3.55
C ALA A 236 -17.33 -12.32 -2.86
N VAL A 237 -16.69 -13.30 -3.49
CA VAL A 237 -16.63 -14.67 -2.99
C VAL A 237 -15.90 -14.71 -1.64
N THR A 238 -14.66 -14.22 -1.61
CA THR A 238 -13.84 -14.27 -0.40
C THR A 238 -14.34 -13.28 0.64
N PHE A 239 -14.83 -12.10 0.21
CA PHE A 239 -15.40 -11.10 1.12
C PHE A 239 -16.62 -11.64 1.87
N ILE A 240 -17.53 -12.36 1.18
CA ILE A 240 -18.69 -13.00 1.81
C ILE A 240 -18.27 -14.20 2.68
N GLN A 241 -17.30 -15.01 2.25
CA GLN A 241 -16.75 -16.10 3.09
C GLN A 241 -16.14 -15.54 4.38
N GLY A 242 -15.32 -14.49 4.29
CA GLY A 242 -14.73 -13.81 5.44
C GLY A 242 -15.81 -13.27 6.38
N LEU A 243 -16.86 -12.63 5.85
CA LEU A 243 -17.98 -12.14 6.66
C LEU A 243 -18.67 -13.28 7.44
N LYS A 244 -18.91 -14.41 6.78
CA LYS A 244 -19.51 -15.60 7.41
C LYS A 244 -18.59 -16.19 8.48
N ALA A 245 -17.30 -16.33 8.19
CA ALA A 245 -16.31 -16.83 9.14
C ALA A 245 -16.27 -15.96 10.41
N LEU A 246 -16.20 -14.63 10.26
CA LEU A 246 -16.21 -13.71 11.40
C LEU A 246 -17.54 -13.69 12.14
N ASN A 247 -18.67 -13.90 11.46
CA ASN A 247 -19.97 -14.03 12.12
C ASN A 247 -20.04 -15.30 12.98
N GLY A 248 -19.38 -16.38 12.57
CA GLY A 248 -19.26 -17.64 13.33
C GLY A 248 -18.17 -17.65 14.40
N ASP A 249 -17.18 -16.76 14.33
CA ASP A 249 -16.05 -16.73 15.27
C ASP A 249 -16.43 -16.16 16.64
N ASN A 250 -16.36 -16.97 17.70
CA ASN A 250 -16.67 -16.56 19.06
C ASN A 250 -15.75 -15.46 19.62
N SER A 251 -14.55 -15.31 19.07
CA SER A 251 -13.61 -14.25 19.47
C SER A 251 -13.96 -12.88 18.87
N THR A 252 -14.79 -12.86 17.82
CA THR A 252 -15.24 -11.65 17.15
C THR A 252 -16.59 -11.21 17.72
N SER A 253 -16.68 -9.99 18.25
CA SER A 253 -17.93 -9.39 18.73
C SER A 253 -18.50 -8.31 17.79
N LEU A 254 -17.65 -7.67 16.99
CA LEU A 254 -18.02 -6.63 16.02
C LEU A 254 -17.26 -6.84 14.70
N ILE A 255 -17.90 -6.58 13.56
CA ILE A 255 -17.31 -6.76 12.23
C ILE A 255 -17.18 -5.42 11.51
N VAL A 256 -16.02 -5.17 10.89
CA VAL A 256 -15.78 -4.03 10.01
C VAL A 256 -15.62 -4.48 8.57
N LEU A 257 -16.36 -3.85 7.66
CA LEU A 257 -16.33 -4.11 6.22
C LEU A 257 -15.68 -2.95 5.49
N ILE A 258 -14.66 -3.22 4.67
CA ILE A 258 -13.86 -2.18 4.00
C ILE A 258 -13.73 -2.49 2.51
N SER A 259 -14.12 -1.57 1.64
CA SER A 259 -13.68 -1.62 0.23
C SER A 259 -13.85 -0.28 -0.48
N LYS A 260 -13.27 -0.17 -1.68
CA LYS A 260 -13.77 0.75 -2.72
C LYS A 260 -15.24 0.38 -3.06
N PRO A 261 -16.03 1.25 -3.72
CA PRO A 261 -17.45 0.96 -3.96
C PRO A 261 -17.63 -0.36 -4.70
N PRO A 262 -18.32 -1.35 -4.11
CA PRO A 262 -18.60 -2.60 -4.80
C PRO A 262 -19.49 -2.35 -6.02
N HIS A 263 -19.39 -3.20 -7.03
CA HIS A 263 -20.34 -3.14 -8.14
C HIS A 263 -21.78 -3.27 -7.60
N PRO A 264 -22.80 -2.52 -8.10
CA PRO A 264 -24.13 -2.48 -7.48
C PRO A 264 -24.79 -3.85 -7.25
N ARG A 265 -24.62 -4.79 -8.19
CA ARG A 265 -25.11 -6.18 -8.02
C ARG A 265 -24.39 -6.93 -6.90
N VAL A 266 -23.10 -6.67 -6.70
CA VAL A 266 -22.28 -7.28 -5.66
C VAL A 266 -22.60 -6.66 -4.31
N LEU A 267 -22.77 -5.34 -4.25
CA LEU A 267 -23.25 -4.65 -3.05
C LEU A 267 -24.57 -5.26 -2.54
N LYS A 268 -25.54 -5.50 -3.43
CA LYS A 268 -26.81 -6.16 -3.06
C LYS A 268 -26.58 -7.54 -2.41
N LYS A 269 -25.62 -8.33 -2.93
CA LYS A 269 -25.27 -9.64 -2.35
C LYS A 269 -24.63 -9.50 -0.98
N ILE A 270 -23.66 -8.59 -0.82
CA ILE A 270 -22.99 -8.32 0.45
C ILE A 270 -24.03 -7.88 1.49
N LEU A 271 -24.90 -6.92 1.16
CA LEU A 271 -25.94 -6.44 2.08
C LEU A 271 -26.98 -7.50 2.43
N ALA A 272 -27.29 -8.42 1.52
CA ALA A 272 -28.15 -9.57 1.82
C ALA A 272 -27.51 -10.49 2.87
N GLU A 273 -26.20 -10.70 2.81
CA GLU A 273 -25.48 -11.48 3.84
C GLU A 273 -25.38 -10.70 5.16
N VAL A 274 -25.10 -9.40 5.13
CA VAL A 274 -25.06 -8.54 6.33
C VAL A 274 -26.38 -8.60 7.13
N LYS A 275 -27.53 -8.77 6.47
CA LYS A 275 -28.83 -8.98 7.15
C LYS A 275 -28.87 -10.25 8.01
N ARG A 276 -28.06 -11.26 7.70
CA ARG A 276 -27.96 -12.54 8.42
C ARG A 276 -26.92 -12.53 9.53
N VAL A 277 -26.06 -11.52 9.56
CA VAL A 277 -25.03 -11.34 10.59
C VAL A 277 -25.69 -10.94 11.90
N LYS A 278 -25.35 -11.65 12.99
CA LYS A 278 -25.92 -11.42 14.34
C LYS A 278 -25.16 -10.36 15.14
N LYS A 279 -23.96 -10.02 14.69
CA LYS A 279 -23.04 -9.07 15.32
C LYS A 279 -23.24 -7.65 14.75
N PRO A 280 -22.89 -6.59 15.50
CA PRO A 280 -22.78 -5.25 14.95
C PRO A 280 -21.83 -5.19 13.76
N VAL A 281 -22.21 -4.44 12.74
CA VAL A 281 -21.42 -4.27 11.52
C VAL A 281 -21.16 -2.80 11.26
N VAL A 282 -19.88 -2.41 11.22
CA VAL A 282 -19.43 -1.12 10.69
C VAL A 282 -19.03 -1.31 9.24
N ALA A 283 -19.41 -0.42 8.33
CA ALA A 283 -19.09 -0.56 6.92
C ALA A 283 -18.61 0.76 6.30
N VAL A 284 -17.43 0.72 5.69
CA VAL A 284 -16.89 1.80 4.87
C VAL A 284 -16.69 1.31 3.44
N PHE A 285 -17.57 1.79 2.56
CA PHE A 285 -17.49 1.58 1.13
C PHE A 285 -17.14 2.92 0.49
N LEU A 286 -15.85 3.21 0.31
CA LEU A 286 -15.35 4.56 0.03
C LEU A 286 -16.00 5.19 -1.21
N GLY A 287 -16.93 6.12 -1.03
CA GLY A 287 -17.64 6.80 -2.12
C GLY A 287 -18.90 6.08 -2.60
N GLY A 288 -19.32 5.01 -1.92
CA GLY A 288 -20.61 4.36 -2.09
C GLY A 288 -21.62 4.85 -1.05
N ASP A 289 -22.84 5.17 -1.48
CA ASP A 289 -23.96 5.40 -0.54
C ASP A 289 -24.47 4.04 -0.06
N VAL A 290 -24.17 3.70 1.19
CA VAL A 290 -24.57 2.42 1.76
C VAL A 290 -25.42 2.65 3.00
N LYS A 291 -26.72 2.45 2.80
CA LYS A 291 -27.72 2.47 3.87
C LYS A 291 -28.37 1.11 3.96
N LEU A 292 -28.56 0.64 5.19
CA LEU A 292 -29.32 -0.57 5.47
C LEU A 292 -30.36 -0.32 6.57
N PRO A 293 -31.41 0.50 6.31
CA PRO A 293 -32.35 0.94 7.34
C PRO A 293 -33.05 -0.20 8.08
N SER A 294 -33.16 -1.37 7.44
CA SER A 294 -33.78 -2.56 8.02
C SER A 294 -32.94 -3.26 9.10
N LYS A 295 -31.67 -2.89 9.31
CA LYS A 295 -30.79 -3.48 10.33
C LYS A 295 -30.37 -2.41 11.33
N LYS A 296 -30.78 -2.56 12.59
CA LYS A 296 -30.46 -1.61 13.67
C LYS A 296 -28.96 -1.54 13.97
N ASP A 297 -28.26 -2.68 13.94
CA ASP A 297 -26.83 -2.76 14.23
C ASP A 297 -25.95 -2.68 12.96
N PHE A 298 -26.29 -1.76 12.06
CA PHE A 298 -25.50 -1.46 10.88
C PHE A 298 -25.08 0.02 10.88
N TYR A 299 -23.77 0.24 10.88
CA TYR A 299 -23.15 1.54 11.09
C TYR A 299 -22.30 1.92 9.88
N PRO A 300 -22.87 2.63 8.89
CA PRO A 300 -22.10 3.10 7.74
C PRO A 300 -21.08 4.16 8.17
N ALA A 301 -19.97 4.26 7.46
CA ALA A 301 -18.94 5.28 7.64
C ALA A 301 -18.46 5.80 6.28
N ASP A 302 -18.13 7.08 6.23
CA ASP A 302 -17.70 7.78 5.02
C ASP A 302 -16.17 7.74 4.82
N THR A 303 -15.43 7.51 5.92
CA THR A 303 -13.96 7.45 5.95
C THR A 303 -13.48 6.23 6.73
N LEU A 304 -12.25 5.80 6.45
CA LEU A 304 -11.54 4.75 7.18
C LEU A 304 -11.37 5.15 8.66
N GLU A 305 -11.08 6.42 8.92
CA GLU A 305 -11.01 6.99 10.28
C GLU A 305 -12.32 6.84 11.04
N GLU A 306 -13.44 7.25 10.42
CA GLU A 306 -14.75 7.12 11.03
C GLU A 306 -15.12 5.65 11.27
N ALA A 307 -14.79 4.74 10.35
CA ALA A 307 -15.03 3.32 10.51
C ALA A 307 -14.26 2.75 11.71
N ALA A 308 -12.98 3.08 11.85
CA ALA A 308 -12.15 2.63 12.97
C ALA A 308 -12.68 3.16 14.31
N LEU A 309 -12.98 4.47 14.40
CA LEU A 309 -13.49 5.08 15.63
C LEU A 309 -14.86 4.52 16.01
N LYS A 310 -15.78 4.36 15.04
CA LYS A 310 -17.07 3.69 15.31
C LYS A 310 -16.87 2.27 15.82
N ALA A 311 -15.99 1.49 15.20
CA ALA A 311 -15.72 0.11 15.61
C ALA A 311 -15.21 0.03 17.06
N VAL A 312 -14.20 0.84 17.41
CA VAL A 312 -13.64 0.87 18.77
C VAL A 312 -14.68 1.28 19.79
N TYR A 313 -15.39 2.39 19.56
CA TYR A 313 -16.28 2.95 20.56
C TYR A 313 -17.62 2.21 20.64
N LEU A 314 -18.05 1.50 19.59
CA LEU A 314 -19.15 0.52 19.70
C LEU A 314 -18.71 -0.69 20.52
N ALA A 315 -17.50 -1.22 20.31
CA ALA A 315 -16.98 -2.34 21.10
C ALA A 315 -16.78 -1.99 22.59
N LYS A 316 -16.64 -0.70 22.91
CA LYS A 316 -16.54 -0.15 24.27
C LYS A 316 -17.87 0.37 24.84
N ASP A 317 -19.00 0.12 24.16
CA ASP A 317 -20.34 0.60 24.55
C ASP A 317 -20.43 2.12 24.79
N ASN A 318 -19.72 2.91 23.97
CA ASN A 318 -19.72 4.37 24.02
C ASN A 318 -19.73 5.01 22.62
N PRO A 319 -20.74 4.74 21.78
CA PRO A 319 -20.79 5.19 20.38
C PRO A 319 -20.74 6.71 20.21
N ARG A 320 -21.18 7.48 21.21
CA ARG A 320 -21.10 8.95 21.19
C ARG A 320 -19.65 9.44 21.11
N LYS A 321 -18.71 8.74 21.76
CA LYS A 321 -17.31 9.15 21.81
C LYS A 321 -16.63 9.18 20.44
N ALA A 322 -17.07 8.33 19.50
CA ALA A 322 -16.58 8.38 18.12
C ALA A 322 -16.83 9.75 17.47
N ARG A 323 -18.02 10.32 17.67
CA ARG A 323 -18.39 11.63 17.10
C ARG A 323 -17.61 12.77 17.74
N GLU A 324 -17.46 12.74 19.06
CA GLU A 324 -16.65 13.72 19.80
C GLU A 324 -15.20 13.68 19.32
N ARG A 325 -14.61 12.48 19.20
CA ARG A 325 -13.24 12.32 18.74
C ARG A 325 -13.02 12.84 17.32
N LEU A 326 -13.95 12.56 16.40
CA LEU A 326 -13.92 13.09 15.03
C LEU A 326 -14.02 14.62 14.98
N PHE A 327 -14.85 15.20 15.85
CA PHE A 327 -14.99 16.65 15.97
C PHE A 327 -13.69 17.29 16.47
N ASP A 328 -13.08 16.73 17.52
CA ASP A 328 -11.82 17.23 18.08
C ASP A 328 -10.69 17.21 17.03
N ILE A 329 -10.50 16.08 16.34
CA ILE A 329 -9.51 15.93 15.27
C ILE A 329 -9.74 16.95 14.14
N SER A 330 -11.01 17.17 13.76
CA SER A 330 -11.37 18.11 12.70
C SER A 330 -11.13 19.57 13.13
N SER A 331 -11.38 19.90 14.39
CA SER A 331 -11.14 21.22 14.97
C SER A 331 -9.64 21.54 15.04
N GLU A 332 -8.82 20.57 15.49
CA GLU A 332 -7.37 20.66 15.47
C GLU A 332 -6.83 20.86 14.05
N ALA A 333 -7.32 20.09 13.08
CA ALA A 333 -6.96 20.22 11.67
C ALA A 333 -7.26 21.62 11.12
N ALA A 334 -8.44 22.16 11.42
CA ALA A 334 -8.86 23.49 10.96
C ALA A 334 -8.00 24.61 11.57
N SER A 335 -7.66 24.48 12.86
CA SER A 335 -6.81 25.44 13.58
C SER A 335 -5.38 25.44 13.02
N ALA A 336 -4.80 24.26 12.81
CA ALA A 336 -3.49 24.12 12.21
C ALA A 336 -3.46 24.66 10.76
N ALA A 337 -4.50 24.38 9.97
CA ALA A 337 -4.61 24.89 8.61
C ALA A 337 -4.67 26.42 8.55
N ALA A 338 -5.39 27.06 9.48
CA ALA A 338 -5.44 28.52 9.58
C ALA A 338 -4.06 29.13 9.86
N ALA A 339 -3.25 28.51 10.73
CA ALA A 339 -1.88 28.95 11.00
C ALA A 339 -0.97 28.79 9.77
N GLN A 340 -1.10 27.67 9.05
CA GLN A 340 -0.29 27.39 7.88
C GLN A 340 -0.60 28.28 6.67
N ALA A 341 -1.87 28.66 6.49
CA ALA A 341 -2.29 29.53 5.39
C ALA A 341 -1.73 30.95 5.49
N LYS A 342 -1.56 31.49 6.71
CA LYS A 342 -1.02 32.85 6.94
C LYS A 342 0.40 33.06 6.38
N ASN A 343 1.18 32.00 6.29
CA ASN A 343 2.58 32.05 5.87
C ASN A 343 2.78 31.73 4.37
N LYS A 344 1.70 31.62 3.58
CA LYS A 344 1.76 31.26 2.16
C LYS A 344 1.99 32.49 1.28
N ARG A 345 2.73 32.31 0.20
CA ARG A 345 2.97 33.35 -0.82
C ARG A 345 1.80 33.42 -1.79
N ALA A 346 1.58 34.57 -2.42
CA ALA A 346 0.49 34.80 -3.38
C ALA A 346 0.47 33.81 -4.57
N ALA A 347 1.63 33.31 -4.98
CA ALA A 347 1.73 32.31 -6.06
C ALA A 347 1.25 30.91 -5.63
N GLN A 348 1.33 30.56 -4.34
CA GLN A 348 1.04 29.23 -3.82
C GLN A 348 -0.46 28.97 -3.79
N LYS A 349 -0.91 27.96 -4.53
CA LYS A 349 -2.33 27.68 -4.75
C LYS A 349 -2.71 26.22 -4.63
N TYR A 350 -1.78 25.30 -4.93
CA TYR A 350 -2.16 23.91 -5.18
C TYR A 350 -1.61 22.91 -4.17
N LEU A 351 -2.40 21.86 -3.95
CA LEU A 351 -2.04 20.65 -3.22
C LEU A 351 -1.51 19.57 -4.17
N LYS A 352 -0.40 18.95 -3.79
CA LYS A 352 0.20 17.78 -4.46
C LYS A 352 0.22 16.60 -3.48
N GLY A 353 -0.69 15.66 -3.66
CA GLY A 353 -0.70 14.41 -2.90
C GLY A 353 0.14 13.34 -3.60
N LEU A 354 1.09 12.76 -2.89
CA LEU A 354 1.95 11.69 -3.40
C LEU A 354 1.77 10.51 -2.47
N PHE A 355 0.99 9.49 -2.87
CA PHE A 355 0.60 8.40 -1.99
C PHE A 355 1.25 7.08 -2.38
N SER A 356 1.60 6.25 -1.41
CA SER A 356 2.01 4.86 -1.65
C SER A 356 0.85 3.87 -1.61
N GLY A 357 -0.29 4.25 -1.03
CA GLY A 357 -1.49 3.40 -0.96
C GLY A 357 -2.69 3.89 -1.76
N GLY A 358 -3.16 3.10 -2.74
CA GLY A 358 -4.29 3.49 -3.59
C GLY A 358 -5.64 3.67 -2.91
N THR A 359 -5.86 3.03 -1.76
CA THR A 359 -7.06 3.29 -0.95
C THR A 359 -7.02 4.68 -0.34
N PHE A 360 -5.84 5.16 0.07
CA PHE A 360 -5.66 6.52 0.56
C PHE A 360 -5.91 7.55 -0.51
N VAL A 361 -5.53 7.28 -1.76
CA VAL A 361 -5.86 8.14 -2.90
C VAL A 361 -7.36 8.20 -3.14
N SER A 362 -8.07 7.08 -2.98
CA SER A 362 -9.53 7.05 -3.12
C SER A 362 -10.20 7.87 -2.01
N GLU A 363 -9.80 7.68 -0.76
CA GLU A 363 -10.32 8.47 0.37
C GLU A 363 -9.95 9.96 0.25
N ALA A 364 -8.73 10.28 -0.16
CA ALA A 364 -8.27 11.65 -0.35
C ALA A 364 -9.11 12.38 -1.39
N GLN A 365 -9.44 11.73 -2.51
CA GLN A 365 -10.32 12.32 -3.53
C GLN A 365 -11.71 12.64 -2.97
N LEU A 366 -12.27 11.77 -2.13
CA LEU A 366 -13.60 11.98 -1.53
C LEU A 366 -13.58 13.13 -0.52
N VAL A 367 -12.63 13.11 0.41
CA VAL A 367 -12.49 14.13 1.46
C VAL A 367 -12.17 15.49 0.85
N LEU A 368 -11.15 15.57 -0.02
CA LEU A 368 -10.70 16.83 -0.60
C LEU A 368 -11.73 17.42 -1.58
N LYS A 369 -12.51 16.58 -2.30
CA LYS A 369 -13.58 17.05 -3.18
C LYS A 369 -14.62 17.88 -2.43
N GLY A 370 -14.94 17.52 -1.18
CA GLY A 370 -15.86 18.27 -0.33
C GLY A 370 -15.32 19.62 0.15
N ILE A 371 -14.01 19.87 0.04
CA ILE A 371 -13.34 21.05 0.62
C ILE A 371 -12.85 22.02 -0.47
N ILE A 372 -12.13 21.48 -1.47
CA ILE A 372 -11.45 22.26 -2.52
C ILE A 372 -11.90 21.88 -3.93
N GLY A 373 -12.97 21.09 -4.03
CA GLY A 373 -13.46 20.59 -5.31
C GLY A 373 -12.62 19.43 -5.86
N PRO A 374 -12.98 18.94 -7.05
CA PRO A 374 -12.41 17.74 -7.64
C PRO A 374 -10.91 17.88 -7.95
N LEU A 375 -10.20 16.76 -7.89
CA LEU A 375 -8.75 16.69 -8.02
C LEU A 375 -8.34 15.87 -9.23
N TRP A 376 -7.23 16.26 -9.86
CA TRP A 376 -6.59 15.41 -10.86
C TRP A 376 -5.93 14.19 -10.22
N SER A 377 -5.96 13.04 -10.89
CA SER A 377 -5.32 11.82 -10.39
C SER A 377 -4.95 10.89 -11.54
N ASN A 378 -3.95 10.05 -11.32
CA ASN A 378 -3.69 8.91 -12.19
C ASN A 378 -4.66 7.74 -11.90
N ALA A 379 -5.25 7.66 -10.72
CA ALA A 379 -6.32 6.71 -10.39
C ALA A 379 -7.60 7.46 -9.96
N PRO A 380 -8.23 8.22 -10.88
CA PRO A 380 -9.35 9.07 -10.51
C PRO A 380 -10.63 8.26 -10.25
N ILE A 381 -11.45 8.71 -9.30
CA ILE A 381 -12.82 8.18 -9.11
C ILE A 381 -13.72 8.57 -10.29
N ASP A 382 -13.57 9.80 -10.79
CA ASP A 382 -14.27 10.32 -11.96
C ASP A 382 -13.26 10.50 -13.11
N ILE A 383 -13.44 9.73 -14.18
CA ILE A 383 -12.50 9.64 -15.30
C ILE A 383 -12.18 11.00 -15.95
N LYS A 384 -13.06 12.01 -15.82
CA LYS A 384 -12.78 13.35 -16.38
C LYS A 384 -11.59 14.06 -15.72
N TYR A 385 -11.16 13.61 -14.55
CA TYR A 385 -10.00 14.14 -13.85
C TYR A 385 -8.76 13.23 -13.97
N LYS A 386 -8.73 12.33 -14.95
CA LYS A 386 -7.54 11.55 -15.27
C LYS A 386 -6.41 12.47 -15.74
N LEU A 387 -5.23 12.32 -15.15
CA LEU A 387 -4.00 12.93 -15.67
C LEU A 387 -3.59 12.25 -16.97
N PHE A 388 -3.20 13.06 -17.96
CA PHE A 388 -2.64 12.56 -19.21
C PHE A 388 -1.24 11.96 -19.01
N ASP A 389 -0.43 12.59 -18.16
CA ASP A 389 0.91 12.15 -17.79
C ASP A 389 1.03 12.21 -16.27
N SER A 390 1.14 11.04 -15.64
CA SER A 390 1.12 10.89 -14.17
C SER A 390 2.36 11.46 -13.48
N LEU A 391 3.42 11.80 -14.23
CA LEU A 391 4.61 12.51 -13.72
C LEU A 391 4.50 14.04 -13.88
N LYS A 392 3.50 14.54 -14.61
CA LYS A 392 3.25 15.98 -14.80
C LYS A 392 2.03 16.43 -13.99
N LEU A 393 2.27 16.67 -12.71
CA LEU A 393 1.25 17.06 -11.74
C LEU A 393 0.64 18.42 -12.09
N LYS A 394 -0.69 18.47 -12.22
CA LYS A 394 -1.47 19.66 -12.60
C LYS A 394 -2.47 20.06 -11.52
N GLY A 395 -2.53 21.36 -11.18
CA GLY A 395 -3.50 21.90 -10.22
C GLY A 395 -3.48 21.17 -8.88
N ASN A 396 -4.63 21.08 -8.21
CA ASN A 396 -4.82 20.16 -7.09
C ASN A 396 -4.86 18.73 -7.62
N CYS A 397 -3.91 17.90 -7.18
CA CYS A 397 -3.83 16.52 -7.64
C CYS A 397 -3.37 15.57 -6.55
N VAL A 398 -3.75 14.30 -6.69
CA VAL A 398 -3.30 13.19 -5.85
C VAL A 398 -2.85 12.04 -6.73
N ILE A 399 -1.70 11.46 -6.43
CA ILE A 399 -1.07 10.41 -7.25
C ILE A 399 -1.02 9.13 -6.44
N ASP A 400 -1.53 8.04 -7.01
CA ASP A 400 -1.33 6.69 -6.56
C ASP A 400 -0.04 6.13 -7.16
N MET A 401 1.01 6.12 -6.36
CA MET A 401 2.31 5.63 -6.79
C MET A 401 2.40 4.11 -6.77
N GLY A 402 1.38 3.42 -6.26
CA GLY A 402 1.30 1.95 -6.22
C GLY A 402 0.77 1.34 -7.51
N GLU A 403 0.17 2.14 -8.39
CA GLU A 403 -0.32 1.68 -9.70
C GLU A 403 0.81 1.13 -10.59
N ASP A 404 0.46 0.19 -11.47
CA ASP A 404 1.39 -0.54 -12.34
C ASP A 404 2.34 0.39 -13.12
N GLU A 405 1.86 1.56 -13.55
CA GLU A 405 2.66 2.54 -14.28
C GLU A 405 3.93 3.00 -13.53
N PHE A 406 3.96 2.85 -12.20
CA PHE A 406 5.09 3.21 -11.35
C PHE A 406 5.85 2.02 -10.77
N THR A 407 5.23 0.83 -10.73
CA THR A 407 5.76 -0.37 -10.06
C THR A 407 6.24 -1.44 -11.04
N VAL A 408 5.92 -1.33 -12.31
CA VAL A 408 6.41 -2.24 -13.35
C VAL A 408 7.94 -2.07 -13.48
N GLY A 409 8.68 -3.09 -13.04
CA GLY A 409 10.15 -3.14 -13.03
C GLY A 409 10.80 -2.33 -11.90
N ARG A 410 10.02 -1.88 -10.90
CA ARG A 410 10.48 -1.09 -9.76
C ARG A 410 9.84 -1.60 -8.46
N PRO A 411 10.47 -1.36 -7.30
CA PRO A 411 9.79 -1.61 -6.03
C PRO A 411 8.49 -0.83 -5.88
N HIS A 412 7.53 -1.45 -5.21
CA HIS A 412 6.34 -0.74 -4.73
C HIS A 412 6.76 0.44 -3.83
N PRO A 413 6.09 1.60 -3.92
CA PRO A 413 6.45 2.82 -3.16
C PRO A 413 6.34 2.68 -1.64
N MET A 414 5.75 1.60 -1.11
CA MET A 414 5.80 1.31 0.33
C MET A 414 7.17 0.78 0.78
N ILE A 415 7.98 0.24 -0.14
CA ILE A 415 9.31 -0.32 0.13
C ILE A 415 10.42 0.67 -0.23
N ASP A 416 10.27 1.35 -1.37
CA ASP A 416 11.27 2.27 -1.92
C ASP A 416 10.68 3.64 -2.20
N TYR A 417 11.25 4.70 -1.63
CA TYR A 417 10.70 6.04 -1.76
C TYR A 417 11.35 6.84 -2.90
N SER A 418 12.22 6.25 -3.74
CA SER A 418 13.07 6.99 -4.66
C SER A 418 12.29 7.88 -5.63
N LEU A 419 11.25 7.34 -6.28
CA LEU A 419 10.42 8.14 -7.19
C LEU A 419 9.64 9.23 -6.45
N ARG A 420 9.11 8.89 -5.28
CA ARG A 420 8.34 9.81 -4.44
C ARG A 420 9.20 10.97 -3.95
N ASN A 421 10.41 10.68 -3.52
CA ASN A 421 11.41 11.65 -3.09
C ASN A 421 11.79 12.62 -4.21
N LYS A 422 11.98 12.11 -5.45
CA LYS A 422 12.18 12.96 -6.64
C LYS A 422 11.00 13.91 -6.86
N LEU A 423 9.76 13.42 -6.74
CA LEU A 423 8.56 14.24 -6.88
C LEU A 423 8.42 15.27 -5.75
N ILE A 424 8.66 14.90 -4.48
CA ILE A 424 8.65 15.81 -3.33
C ILE A 424 9.54 17.04 -3.61
N VAL A 425 10.80 16.80 -4.03
CA VAL A 425 11.76 17.87 -4.30
C VAL A 425 11.33 18.70 -5.52
N SER A 426 10.92 18.05 -6.61
CA SER A 426 10.56 18.75 -7.85
C SER A 426 9.31 19.61 -7.71
N GLU A 427 8.27 19.14 -7.00
CA GLU A 427 7.04 19.90 -6.77
C GLU A 427 7.27 21.03 -5.76
N ALA A 428 8.17 20.85 -4.78
CA ALA A 428 8.51 21.91 -3.84
C ALA A 428 9.18 23.12 -4.53
N LYS A 429 9.91 22.90 -5.63
CA LYS A 429 10.54 23.97 -6.43
C LYS A 429 9.52 24.80 -7.22
N LYS A 430 8.29 24.31 -7.41
CA LYS A 430 7.26 25.02 -8.16
C LYS A 430 6.62 26.12 -7.30
N PRO A 431 6.60 27.39 -7.77
CA PRO A 431 6.04 28.52 -7.02
C PRO A 431 4.57 28.34 -6.62
N GLU A 432 3.81 27.58 -7.41
CA GLU A 432 2.39 27.35 -7.20
C GLU A 432 2.06 26.26 -6.17
N THR A 433 3.05 25.49 -5.73
CA THR A 433 2.83 24.42 -4.74
C THR A 433 2.69 25.01 -3.34
N ALA A 434 1.48 24.90 -2.78
CA ALA A 434 1.16 25.32 -1.41
C ALA A 434 1.36 24.18 -0.41
N VAL A 435 0.94 22.97 -0.78
CA VAL A 435 0.90 21.81 0.11
C VAL A 435 1.44 20.57 -0.61
N ILE A 436 2.30 19.82 0.07
CA ILE A 436 2.62 18.43 -0.28
C ILE A 436 1.97 17.52 0.77
N LEU A 437 1.16 16.57 0.33
CA LEU A 437 0.41 15.63 1.17
C LEU A 437 0.96 14.20 0.97
N LEU A 438 1.23 13.51 2.08
CA LEU A 438 1.93 12.22 2.10
C LEU A 438 1.23 11.21 3.04
N ASP A 439 1.28 9.94 2.71
CA ASP A 439 1.11 8.80 3.62
C ASP A 439 2.47 8.13 3.94
N VAL A 440 2.68 7.69 5.17
CA VAL A 440 3.83 6.83 5.52
C VAL A 440 3.29 5.55 6.13
N VAL A 441 3.35 4.46 5.37
CA VAL A 441 2.83 3.15 5.76
C VAL A 441 3.96 2.31 6.36
N LEU A 442 3.76 1.85 7.59
CA LEU A 442 4.70 1.05 8.35
C LEU A 442 4.30 -0.43 8.34
N GLY A 443 4.93 -1.24 9.20
CA GLY A 443 4.64 -2.65 9.36
C GLY A 443 5.58 -3.55 8.58
N TYR A 444 5.28 -4.84 8.61
CA TYR A 444 5.97 -5.87 7.85
C TYR A 444 5.81 -5.63 6.35
N GLY A 445 6.82 -6.01 5.57
CA GLY A 445 6.86 -5.78 4.12
C GLY A 445 7.20 -4.35 3.71
N SER A 446 6.86 -3.33 4.51
CA SER A 446 7.15 -1.91 4.25
C SER A 446 8.64 -1.56 4.43
N ASN A 447 9.03 -0.35 4.01
CA ASN A 447 10.38 0.17 4.18
C ASN A 447 10.85 0.04 5.65
N PRO A 448 11.98 -0.63 5.94
CA PRO A 448 12.45 -0.81 7.32
C PRO A 448 13.05 0.45 7.94
N ARG A 449 13.44 1.44 7.12
CA ARG A 449 14.07 2.70 7.56
C ARG A 449 13.43 3.89 6.84
N PRO A 450 12.14 4.18 7.10
CA PRO A 450 11.40 5.18 6.35
C PRO A 450 11.94 6.60 6.55
N LEU A 451 12.45 6.93 7.75
CA LEU A 451 13.03 8.24 8.03
C LEU A 451 14.32 8.49 7.25
N ASP A 452 15.25 7.53 7.26
CA ASP A 452 16.51 7.62 6.52
C ASP A 452 16.27 7.91 5.03
N ASP A 453 15.20 7.33 4.49
CA ASP A 453 14.85 7.46 3.08
C ASP A 453 14.12 8.77 2.76
N ILE A 454 13.13 9.18 3.57
CA ILE A 454 12.27 10.32 3.23
C ILE A 454 12.86 11.67 3.66
N LEU A 455 13.57 11.73 4.79
CA LEU A 455 14.03 12.99 5.38
C LEU A 455 14.97 13.81 4.48
N PRO A 456 15.90 13.22 3.69
CA PRO A 456 16.72 13.98 2.76
C PRO A 456 15.88 14.81 1.76
N ALA A 457 14.85 14.20 1.18
CA ALA A 457 13.95 14.87 0.24
C ALA A 457 13.08 15.93 0.91
N VAL A 458 12.59 15.66 2.13
CA VAL A 458 11.83 16.63 2.94
C VAL A 458 12.66 17.87 3.24
N ASN A 459 13.90 17.67 3.70
CA ASN A 459 14.81 18.77 4.03
C ASN A 459 15.17 19.59 2.78
N GLU A 460 15.41 18.94 1.64
CA GLU A 460 15.63 19.63 0.37
C GLU A 460 14.39 20.40 -0.09
N ALA A 461 13.18 19.84 0.06
CA ALA A 461 11.94 20.53 -0.28
C ALA A 461 11.77 21.84 0.53
N PHE A 462 12.01 21.81 1.84
CA PHE A 462 11.93 23.02 2.68
C PHE A 462 13.03 24.05 2.38
N LYS A 463 14.23 23.62 1.95
CA LYS A 463 15.28 24.55 1.47
C LYS A 463 14.82 25.30 0.22
N ASN A 464 14.17 24.61 -0.72
CA ASN A 464 13.65 25.21 -1.95
C ASN A 464 12.39 26.07 -1.70
N ASN A 465 11.57 25.70 -0.72
CA ASN A 465 10.33 26.40 -0.41
C ASN A 465 10.07 26.44 1.11
N LYS A 466 10.60 27.48 1.75
CA LYS A 466 10.48 27.70 3.21
C LYS A 466 9.04 27.89 3.69
N THR A 467 8.12 28.27 2.81
CA THR A 467 6.70 28.50 3.13
C THR A 467 5.82 27.31 2.74
N LEU A 468 6.39 26.22 2.23
CA LEU A 468 5.68 24.98 1.93
C LEU A 468 5.03 24.42 3.21
N SER A 469 3.79 23.93 3.11
CA SER A 469 3.25 23.02 4.12
C SER A 469 3.42 21.59 3.65
N MET A 470 4.08 20.77 4.47
CA MET A 470 4.10 19.33 4.25
C MET A 470 3.23 18.67 5.31
N VAL A 471 2.24 17.89 4.86
CA VAL A 471 1.27 17.21 5.71
C VAL A 471 1.40 15.72 5.49
N ALA A 472 1.44 14.93 6.56
CA ALA A 472 1.52 13.49 6.46
C ALA A 472 0.56 12.78 7.42
N SER A 473 0.14 11.56 7.06
CA SER A 473 -0.35 10.56 8.02
C SER A 473 0.66 9.43 8.16
N VAL A 474 0.69 8.78 9.34
CA VAL A 474 1.52 7.60 9.59
C VAL A 474 0.63 6.42 9.96
N THR A 475 0.47 5.49 9.04
CA THR A 475 -0.31 4.25 9.19
C THR A 475 0.59 3.17 9.78
N GLY A 476 0.36 2.83 11.05
CA GLY A 476 1.15 1.83 11.78
C GLY A 476 0.82 1.82 13.26
N THR A 477 1.58 1.03 14.02
CA THR A 477 1.46 0.92 15.49
C THR A 477 2.81 1.08 16.17
N GLU A 478 2.79 1.15 17.50
CA GLU A 478 4.01 1.19 18.30
C GLU A 478 4.82 -0.11 18.24
N THR A 479 4.16 -1.24 17.98
CA THR A 479 4.76 -2.57 17.93
C THR A 479 5.19 -2.98 16.51
N ASP A 480 5.03 -2.10 15.52
CA ASP A 480 5.60 -2.29 14.19
C ASP A 480 7.14 -2.20 14.25
N PRO A 481 7.87 -2.88 13.34
CA PRO A 481 9.34 -2.85 13.31
C PRO A 481 9.96 -1.45 13.27
N GLN A 482 9.26 -0.48 12.65
CA GLN A 482 9.72 0.89 12.49
C GLN A 482 9.39 1.79 13.69
N VAL A 483 8.51 1.34 14.62
CA VAL A 483 7.99 2.10 15.77
C VAL A 483 7.31 3.41 15.37
N ARG A 484 5.98 3.43 15.39
CA ARG A 484 5.20 4.59 14.91
C ARG A 484 5.57 5.90 15.60
N SER A 485 5.72 5.92 16.93
CA SER A 485 6.06 7.15 17.67
C SER A 485 7.40 7.77 17.21
N ALA A 486 8.40 6.92 16.92
CA ALA A 486 9.71 7.34 16.44
C ALA A 486 9.61 7.99 15.05
N VAL A 487 8.87 7.37 14.13
CA VAL A 487 8.64 7.92 12.77
C VAL A 487 7.90 9.25 12.84
N ILE A 488 6.82 9.35 13.63
CA ILE A 488 6.08 10.61 13.82
C ILE A 488 7.01 11.70 14.36
N THR A 489 7.82 11.38 15.37
CA THR A 489 8.75 12.33 15.98
C THR A 489 9.79 12.81 14.98
N GLY A 490 10.36 11.91 14.17
CA GLY A 490 11.32 12.26 13.12
C GLY A 490 10.75 13.21 12.07
N LEU A 491 9.55 12.92 11.57
CA LEU A 491 8.85 13.78 10.61
C LEU A 491 8.52 15.15 11.20
N LYS A 492 8.00 15.21 12.43
CA LYS A 492 7.69 16.47 13.12
C LYS A 492 8.93 17.32 13.35
N LYS A 493 10.06 16.71 13.75
CA LYS A 493 11.35 17.42 13.91
C LYS A 493 11.83 18.05 12.60
N ALA A 494 11.52 17.45 11.45
CA ALA A 494 11.84 18.00 10.13
C ALA A 494 10.84 19.08 9.66
N GLY A 495 9.81 19.41 10.45
CA GLY A 495 8.80 20.43 10.12
C GLY A 495 7.56 19.90 9.41
N VAL A 496 7.41 18.56 9.27
CA VAL A 496 6.20 17.95 8.70
C VAL A 496 5.06 17.94 9.73
N ILE A 497 3.86 18.32 9.30
CA ILE A 497 2.65 18.26 10.13
C ILE A 497 2.08 16.86 10.01
N VAL A 498 2.13 16.10 11.10
CA VAL A 498 1.67 14.71 11.12
C VAL A 498 0.30 14.59 11.79
N MET A 499 -0.68 14.11 11.03
CA MET A 499 -2.07 13.89 11.45
C MET A 499 -2.33 12.41 11.78
N PRO A 500 -3.34 12.10 12.62
CA PRO A 500 -3.55 10.74 13.12
C PRO A 500 -4.00 9.74 12.04
N SER A 501 -4.61 10.21 10.94
CA SER A 501 -5.19 9.37 9.88
C SER A 501 -5.02 10.01 8.50
N ASN A 502 -5.20 9.24 7.44
CA ASN A 502 -5.24 9.78 6.06
C ASN A 502 -6.36 10.81 5.88
N ALA A 503 -7.57 10.53 6.38
CA ALA A 503 -8.71 11.45 6.31
C ALA A 503 -8.42 12.80 6.99
N SER A 504 -7.83 12.79 8.18
CA SER A 504 -7.49 14.01 8.91
C SER A 504 -6.34 14.80 8.24
N ALA A 505 -5.34 14.12 7.69
CA ALA A 505 -4.31 14.73 6.85
C ALA A 505 -4.91 15.44 5.63
N CYS A 506 -5.87 14.78 4.96
CA CYS A 506 -6.60 15.36 3.83
C CYS A 506 -7.42 16.59 4.25
N ARG A 507 -8.14 16.54 5.39
CA ARG A 507 -8.92 17.70 5.88
C ARG A 507 -8.02 18.91 6.15
N LEU A 508 -6.89 18.71 6.84
CA LEU A 508 -5.93 19.78 7.11
C LEU A 508 -5.38 20.36 5.79
N ALA A 509 -4.91 19.50 4.89
CA ALA A 509 -4.29 19.91 3.63
C ALA A 509 -5.27 20.65 2.71
N GLY A 510 -6.50 20.15 2.60
CA GLY A 510 -7.58 20.81 1.85
C GLY A 510 -7.97 22.16 2.46
N GLU A 511 -8.05 22.24 3.79
CA GLU A 511 -8.39 23.49 4.49
C GLU A 511 -7.33 24.57 4.30
N ILE A 512 -6.04 24.20 4.23
CA ILE A 512 -4.97 25.14 3.86
C ILE A 512 -5.28 25.74 2.49
N VAL A 513 -5.47 24.92 1.46
CA VAL A 513 -5.70 25.38 0.09
C VAL A 513 -6.99 26.19 -0.05
N ARG A 514 -8.08 25.76 0.61
CA ARG A 514 -9.36 26.48 0.60
C ARG A 514 -9.22 27.91 1.09
N ARG A 515 -8.36 28.15 2.08
CA ARG A 515 -8.10 29.49 2.63
C ARG A 515 -7.24 30.38 1.74
N LEU A 516 -6.47 29.79 0.80
CA LEU A 516 -5.71 30.55 -0.20
C LEU A 516 -6.56 31.01 -1.38
N SER A 517 -7.76 30.46 -1.52
CA SER A 517 -8.73 30.81 -2.56
C SER A 517 -9.72 31.88 -2.12
N ARG A 518 -9.60 32.36 -0.87
CA ARG A 518 -10.35 33.48 -0.30
C ARG A 518 -9.45 34.70 -0.31
#